data_AF-A0A919V1C1-F1
#
_entry.id   AF-A0A919V1C1-F1
#
_cell.length_a   1.000
_cell.length_b   1.000
_cell.length_c   1.000
_cell.angle_alpha   90.00
_cell.angle_beta   90.00
_cell.angle_gamma   90.00
#
_symmetry.space_group_name_H-M   'P 1'
#
loop_
_entity.id
_entity.type
_entity.pdbx_description
1 polymer ?
#
loop_
_entity_poly.entity_id
_entity_poly.type
_entity_poly.pdbx_seq_one_letter_code
_entity_poly.pdbx_strand_id
1 'polypeptide(L)'
;MEVDIMTRSEFDDIRAHIAAEEGDSEDLLQIARTLLDDLEQARFREATLRTRYLSLLNAARAAIVASEEDTPDSLSLLRHELARRGQLPLGDAGGLTDSTLDDMLDRLESSRRLRPGSRLRRCPSAIRRLPR
;
A
#
# COMPACT_ATOMS: atom_id res chain seq x y z
N MET A 1 -36.88 12.14 6.60
CA MET A 1 -35.63 12.17 5.84
C MET A 1 -35.97 11.63 4.46
N GLU A 2 -36.45 12.52 3.59
CA GLU A 2 -36.75 12.19 2.20
C GLU A 2 -35.42 11.98 1.49
N VAL A 3 -35.20 10.76 1.01
CA VAL A 3 -34.13 10.46 0.07
C VAL A 3 -34.61 11.07 -1.24
N ASP A 4 -34.01 12.19 -1.64
CA ASP A 4 -34.28 12.81 -2.92
C ASP A 4 -33.78 11.84 -4.01
N ILE A 5 -34.72 11.06 -4.55
CA ILE A 5 -34.47 10.09 -5.62
C ILE A 5 -34.20 10.95 -6.85
N MET A 6 -32.92 11.13 -7.18
CA MET A 6 -32.44 11.79 -8.40
C MET A 6 -33.41 11.54 -9.55
N THR A 7 -34.01 12.62 -10.05
CA THR A 7 -35.06 12.49 -11.05
C THR A 7 -34.46 11.91 -12.33
N ARG A 8 -35.23 11.06 -13.02
CA ARG A 8 -34.78 10.36 -14.23
C ARG A 8 -34.21 11.30 -15.31
N SER A 9 -34.63 12.56 -15.29
CA SER A 9 -34.14 13.65 -16.15
C SER A 9 -32.67 13.99 -15.92
N GLU A 10 -32.20 14.01 -14.67
CA GLU A 10 -30.80 14.36 -14.37
C GLU A 10 -29.84 13.26 -14.82
N PHE A 11 -30.29 12.00 -14.79
CA PHE A 11 -29.54 10.88 -15.35
C PHE A 11 -29.46 10.95 -16.88
N ASP A 12 -30.53 11.38 -17.53
CA ASP A 12 -30.55 11.52 -18.99
C ASP A 12 -29.69 12.71 -19.43
N ASP A 13 -29.62 13.81 -18.66
CA ASP A 13 -28.72 14.94 -18.92
C ASP A 13 -27.24 14.55 -18.76
N ILE A 14 -26.91 13.75 -17.74
CA ILE A 14 -25.55 13.21 -17.56
C ILE A 14 -25.19 12.29 -18.73
N ARG A 15 -26.10 11.43 -19.17
CA ARG A 15 -25.86 10.54 -20.32
C ARG A 15 -25.73 11.33 -21.63
N ALA A 16 -26.53 12.36 -21.83
CA ALA A 16 -26.44 13.23 -23.00
C ALA A 16 -25.13 14.01 -23.02
N HIS A 17 -24.63 14.44 -21.86
CA HIS A 17 -23.34 15.13 -21.75
C HIS A 17 -22.15 14.21 -22.05
N ILE A 18 -22.18 12.97 -21.53
CA ILE A 18 -21.15 11.95 -21.81
C ILE A 18 -21.17 11.52 -23.28
N ALA A 19 -22.35 11.42 -23.89
CA ALA A 19 -22.49 11.11 -25.32
C ALA A 19 -22.09 12.29 -26.22
N ALA A 20 -22.26 13.53 -25.75
CA ALA A 20 -21.88 14.74 -26.50
C ALA A 20 -20.35 14.99 -26.52
N GLU A 21 -19.59 14.42 -25.58
CA GLU A 21 -18.11 14.36 -25.62
C GLU A 21 -17.61 13.20 -26.49
N GLU A 22 -18.19 13.05 -27.68
CA GLU A 22 -17.99 11.93 -28.62
C GLU A 22 -16.55 11.83 -29.23
N GLY A 23 -15.56 12.48 -28.62
CA GLY A 23 -14.14 12.41 -28.96
C GLY A 23 -13.26 11.55 -28.04
N ASP A 24 -13.65 11.31 -26.78
CA ASP A 24 -12.71 10.85 -25.73
C ASP A 24 -13.07 9.48 -25.09
N SER A 25 -14.00 8.72 -25.67
CA SER A 25 -14.36 7.39 -25.12
C SER A 25 -13.21 6.37 -25.16
N GLU A 26 -12.33 6.48 -26.14
CA GLU A 26 -11.10 5.69 -26.24
C GLU A 26 -10.10 6.09 -25.15
N ASP A 27 -10.00 7.39 -24.83
CA ASP A 27 -9.16 7.91 -23.75
C ASP A 27 -9.63 7.45 -22.38
N LEU A 28 -10.95 7.43 -22.13
CA LEU A 28 -11.51 6.89 -20.89
C LEU A 28 -11.25 5.39 -20.73
N LEU A 29 -11.38 4.61 -21.82
CA LEU A 29 -11.05 3.19 -21.80
C LEU A 29 -9.55 2.94 -21.58
N GLN A 30 -8.70 3.78 -22.16
CA GLN A 30 -7.25 3.70 -21.99
C GLN A 30 -6.83 4.06 -20.56
N ILE A 31 -7.45 5.07 -19.95
CA ILE A 31 -7.27 5.43 -18.55
C ILE A 31 -7.72 4.28 -17.64
N ALA A 32 -8.90 3.69 -17.90
CA ALA A 32 -9.41 2.58 -17.11
C ALA A 32 -8.49 1.35 -17.14
N ARG A 33 -7.92 1.01 -18.31
CA ARG A 33 -6.92 -0.06 -18.45
C ARG A 33 -5.65 0.22 -17.64
N THR A 34 -5.13 1.44 -17.74
CA THR A 34 -3.93 1.85 -17.01
C THR A 34 -4.15 1.75 -15.49
N LEU A 35 -5.31 2.20 -15.00
CA LEU A 35 -5.65 2.11 -13.58
C LEU A 35 -5.81 0.65 -13.11
N LEU A 36 -6.34 -0.23 -13.97
CA LEU A 36 -6.46 -1.65 -13.68
C LEU A 36 -5.07 -2.30 -13.56
N ASP A 37 -4.19 -2.04 -14.52
CA ASP A 37 -2.81 -2.55 -14.52
C ASP A 37 -2.03 -2.09 -13.29
N ASP A 38 -2.17 -0.80 -12.92
CA ASP A 38 -1.56 -0.25 -11.70
C ASP A 38 -2.07 -0.94 -10.43
N LEU A 39 -3.38 -1.21 -10.37
CA LEU A 39 -4.01 -1.90 -9.25
C LEU A 39 -3.55 -3.36 -9.17
N GLU A 40 -3.45 -4.06 -10.29
CA GLU A 40 -2.91 -5.42 -10.36
C GLU A 40 -1.46 -5.45 -9.90
N GLN A 41 -0.63 -4.52 -10.36
CA GLN A 41 0.76 -4.42 -9.95
C GLN A 41 0.89 -4.08 -8.45
N ALA A 42 0.01 -3.23 -7.92
CA ALA A 42 -0.04 -2.91 -6.50
C ALA A 42 -0.43 -4.15 -5.66
N ARG A 43 -1.47 -4.88 -6.08
CA ARG A 43 -1.95 -6.09 -5.42
C ARG A 43 -0.89 -7.20 -5.44
N PHE A 44 -0.18 -7.39 -6.54
CA PHE A 44 0.92 -8.36 -6.62
C PHE A 44 2.07 -8.00 -5.67
N ARG A 45 2.44 -6.72 -5.61
CA ARG A 45 3.44 -6.21 -4.67
C ARG A 45 3.01 -6.42 -3.22
N GLU A 46 1.76 -6.13 -2.89
CA GLU A 46 1.21 -6.37 -1.56
C GLU A 46 1.24 -7.85 -1.19
N ALA A 47 0.72 -8.72 -2.06
CA ALA A 47 0.72 -10.17 -1.82
C ALA A 47 2.14 -10.71 -1.59
N THR A 48 3.10 -10.27 -2.40
CA THR A 48 4.52 -10.62 -2.25
C THR A 48 5.07 -10.15 -0.91
N LEU A 49 4.80 -8.90 -0.50
CA LEU A 49 5.25 -8.38 0.79
C LEU A 49 4.60 -9.13 1.95
N ARG A 50 3.30 -9.39 1.89
CA ARG A 50 2.55 -10.13 2.92
C ARG A 50 3.15 -11.52 3.14
N THR A 51 3.41 -12.25 2.07
CA THR A 51 4.05 -13.58 2.15
C THR A 51 5.44 -13.49 2.80
N ARG A 52 6.24 -12.49 2.41
CA ARG A 52 7.57 -12.27 3.02
C ARG A 52 7.43 -11.98 4.52
N TYR A 53 6.56 -11.05 4.92
CA TYR A 53 6.38 -10.72 6.33
C TYR A 53 5.91 -11.91 7.16
N LEU A 54 4.94 -12.68 6.65
CA LEU A 54 4.45 -13.89 7.35
C LEU A 54 5.56 -14.92 7.54
N SER A 55 6.39 -15.16 6.53
CA SER A 55 7.52 -16.09 6.64
C SER A 55 8.58 -15.60 7.63
N LEU A 56 8.84 -14.28 7.71
CA LEU A 56 9.76 -13.73 8.71
C LEU A 56 9.19 -13.83 10.13
N LEU A 57 7.91 -13.49 10.30
CA LEU A 57 7.20 -13.60 11.56
C LEU A 57 7.20 -15.04 12.08
N ASN A 58 6.98 -16.01 11.20
CA ASN A 58 7.02 -17.42 11.58
C ASN A 58 8.44 -17.87 11.98
N ALA A 59 9.47 -17.42 11.27
CA ALA A 59 10.85 -17.71 11.66
C ALA A 59 11.24 -17.06 13.00
N ALA A 60 10.78 -15.83 13.26
CA ALA A 60 10.98 -15.16 14.54
C ALA A 60 10.26 -15.90 15.69
N ARG A 61 9.02 -16.33 15.47
CA ARG A 61 8.28 -17.15 16.46
C ARG A 61 8.97 -18.48 16.73
N ALA A 62 9.44 -19.17 15.68
CA ALA A 62 10.19 -20.42 15.82
C ALA A 62 11.48 -20.22 16.63
N ALA A 63 12.17 -19.09 16.42
CA ALA A 63 13.38 -18.75 17.16
C ALA A 63 13.10 -18.50 18.66
N ILE A 64 11.97 -17.87 19.01
CA ILE A 64 11.56 -17.68 20.40
C ILE A 64 11.31 -19.04 21.06
N VAL A 65 10.52 -19.91 20.43
CA VAL A 65 10.22 -21.26 20.95
C VAL A 65 11.52 -22.07 21.14
N ALA A 66 12.41 -22.09 20.14
CA ALA A 66 13.69 -22.78 20.25
C ALA A 66 14.59 -22.20 21.35
N SER A 67 14.47 -20.89 21.64
CA SER A 67 15.17 -20.25 22.76
C SER A 67 14.60 -20.64 24.12
N GLU A 68 13.27 -20.81 24.23
CA GLU A 68 12.62 -21.28 25.47
C GLU A 68 12.94 -22.76 25.74
N GLU A 69 13.15 -23.55 24.69
CA GLU A 69 13.56 -24.96 24.75
C GLU A 69 15.08 -25.15 24.90
N ASP A 70 15.85 -24.07 25.12
CA ASP A 70 17.31 -24.04 25.28
C ASP A 70 18.05 -24.79 24.16
N THR A 71 17.48 -24.75 22.94
CA THR A 71 18.02 -25.44 21.78
C THR A 71 19.22 -24.67 21.24
N PRO A 72 20.35 -25.35 20.97
CA PRO A 72 21.49 -24.70 20.34
C PRO A 72 21.08 -24.17 18.96
N ASP A 73 21.47 -22.92 18.67
CA ASP A 73 21.22 -22.23 17.39
C ASP A 73 19.74 -21.86 17.11
N SER A 74 19.03 -21.41 18.15
CA SER A 74 17.64 -20.92 18.08
C SER A 74 17.40 -19.85 17.00
N LEU A 75 18.43 -19.06 16.65
CA LEU A 75 18.35 -18.01 15.62
C LEU A 75 18.59 -18.51 14.19
N SER A 76 18.91 -19.79 13.98
CA SER A 76 19.29 -20.36 12.68
C SER A 76 18.23 -20.12 11.59
N LEU A 77 16.95 -20.40 11.87
CA LEU A 77 15.85 -20.17 10.94
C LEU A 77 15.67 -18.69 10.60
N LEU A 78 15.79 -17.80 11.59
CA LEU A 78 15.67 -16.36 11.39
C LEU A 78 16.83 -15.82 10.54
N ARG A 79 18.06 -16.27 10.82
CA ARG A 79 19.25 -15.93 10.02
C ARG A 79 19.12 -16.43 8.58
N HIS A 80 18.64 -17.65 8.39
CA HIS A 80 18.38 -18.22 7.07
C HIS A 80 17.37 -17.37 6.28
N GLU A 81 16.25 -16.99 6.89
CA GLU A 81 15.24 -16.15 6.26
C GLU A 81 15.74 -14.74 5.91
N LEU A 82 16.52 -14.11 6.80
CA LEU A 82 17.15 -12.81 6.54
C LEU A 82 18.20 -12.89 5.43
N ALA A 83 19.03 -13.94 5.43
CA ALA A 83 20.06 -14.16 4.41
C ALA A 83 19.45 -14.43 3.03
N ARG A 84 18.41 -15.28 2.95
CA ARG A 84 17.68 -15.56 1.68
C ARG A 84 17.13 -14.29 1.04
N ARG A 85 16.90 -13.24 1.84
CA ARG A 85 16.34 -11.96 1.40
C ARG A 85 17.38 -10.85 1.21
N GLY A 86 18.66 -11.13 1.47
CA GLY A 86 19.71 -10.11 1.44
C GLY A 86 19.56 -9.04 2.53
N GLN A 87 18.87 -9.37 3.63
CA GLN A 87 18.56 -8.47 4.75
C GLN A 87 19.40 -8.78 5.99
N LEU A 88 20.40 -9.67 5.86
CA LEU A 88 21.33 -9.93 6.94
C LEU A 88 22.21 -8.69 7.15
N PRO A 89 22.28 -8.12 8.37
CA PRO A 89 23.13 -6.96 8.62
C PRO A 89 24.60 -7.31 8.31
N LEU A 90 25.26 -6.43 7.55
CA LEU A 90 26.67 -6.56 7.19
C LEU A 90 27.53 -5.97 8.31
N GLY A 91 28.30 -6.81 9.00
CA GLY A 91 29.28 -6.42 10.03
C GLY A 91 28.87 -6.77 11.47
N ASP A 92 29.82 -6.60 12.40
CA ASP A 92 29.59 -6.55 13.86
C ASP A 92 28.73 -5.33 14.20
N ALA A 93 27.47 -5.35 13.76
CA ALA A 93 26.48 -4.41 14.22
C ALA A 93 26.20 -4.76 15.68
N GLY A 94 26.88 -4.08 16.60
CA GLY A 94 26.41 -3.91 17.97
C GLY A 94 24.91 -3.67 17.89
N GLY A 95 24.15 -4.48 18.63
CA GLY A 95 22.73 -4.74 18.36
C GLY A 95 21.92 -3.50 18.02
N LEU A 96 20.95 -3.65 17.11
CA LEU A 96 19.98 -2.62 16.76
C LEU A 96 19.39 -2.05 18.06
N THR A 97 19.87 -0.88 18.46
CA THR A 97 19.30 -0.10 19.57
C THR A 97 17.91 0.38 19.17
N ASP A 98 17.01 0.61 20.13
CA ASP A 98 15.65 1.10 19.83
C ASP A 98 15.67 2.38 18.98
N SER A 99 16.64 3.27 19.21
CA SER A 99 16.82 4.49 18.41
C SER A 99 17.13 4.21 16.93
N THR A 100 17.87 3.14 16.62
CA THR A 100 18.13 2.74 15.22
C THR A 100 16.88 2.15 14.54
N LEU A 101 15.97 1.54 15.30
CA LEU A 101 14.70 1.06 14.75
C LEU A 101 13.75 2.22 14.45
N ASP A 102 13.66 3.20 15.36
CA ASP A 102 12.85 4.41 15.17
C ASP A 102 13.32 5.23 13.95
N ASP A 103 14.64 5.46 13.82
CA ASP A 103 15.20 6.15 12.66
C ASP A 103 14.92 5.40 11.33
N MET A 104 14.91 4.06 11.34
CA MET A 104 14.58 3.27 10.16
C MET A 104 13.09 3.33 9.82
N LEU A 105 12.21 3.34 10.82
CA LEU A 105 10.76 3.53 10.65
C LEU A 105 10.46 4.91 10.07
N ASP A 106 11.07 5.97 10.61
CA ASP A 106 10.91 7.34 10.11
C ASP A 106 11.35 7.50 8.65
N ARG A 107 12.44 6.83 8.26
CA ARG A 107 12.91 6.80 6.86
C ARG A 107 11.94 6.06 5.94
N LEU A 108 11.35 4.94 6.39
CA LEU A 108 10.35 4.21 5.64
C LEU A 108 9.06 5.04 5.47
N GLU A 109 8.60 5.70 6.51
CA GLU A 109 7.44 6.60 6.44
C GLU A 109 7.68 7.79 5.52
N SER A 110 8.88 8.39 5.59
CA SER A 110 9.28 9.50 4.73
C SER A 110 9.36 9.08 3.26
N SER A 111 9.84 7.86 2.97
CA SER A 111 9.88 7.31 1.61
C SER A 111 8.50 7.07 1.00
N ARG A 112 7.47 6.77 1.82
CA ARG A 112 6.07 6.70 1.38
C ARG A 112 5.52 8.06 1.01
N ARG A 113 5.97 9.13 1.68
CA ARG A 113 5.55 10.52 1.41
C ARG A 113 6.21 11.10 0.16
N LEU A 114 7.37 10.56 -0.24
CA LEU A 114 8.18 11.08 -1.34
C LEU A 114 7.85 10.52 -2.71
N ARG A 115 6.89 9.58 -2.87
CA ARG A 115 6.47 9.18 -4.22
C ARG A 115 5.73 10.33 -4.90
N PRO A 116 6.29 10.98 -5.94
CA PRO A 116 5.55 11.86 -6.81
C PRO A 116 4.81 10.94 -7.80
N GLY A 117 3.82 10.20 -7.29
CA GLY A 117 2.78 9.63 -8.12
C GLY A 117 1.88 10.79 -8.53
N SER A 118 1.86 11.08 -9.82
CA SER A 118 0.90 11.92 -10.55
C SER A 118 -0.06 12.72 -9.67
N ARG A 119 0.04 14.05 -9.75
CA ARG A 119 -1.02 14.96 -9.30
C ARG A 119 -2.28 14.71 -10.13
N LEU A 120 -2.99 13.62 -9.86
CA LEU A 120 -4.42 13.59 -10.10
C LEU A 120 -4.97 14.68 -9.18
N ARG A 121 -5.41 15.77 -9.81
CA ARG A 121 -6.08 16.91 -9.19
C ARG A 121 -6.91 16.39 -8.02
N ARG A 122 -6.57 16.80 -6.80
CA ARG A 122 -7.54 16.78 -5.70
C ARG A 122 -8.73 17.57 -6.20
N CYS A 123 -9.81 16.90 -6.60
CA CYS A 123 -11.10 17.54 -6.74
C CYS A 123 -11.37 18.21 -5.37
N PRO A 124 -11.48 19.55 -5.30
CA PRO A 124 -11.78 20.20 -4.05
C PRO A 124 -13.16 19.72 -3.62
N SER A 125 -13.21 18.93 -2.54
CA SER A 125 -14.44 18.64 -1.84
C SER A 125 -15.04 19.99 -1.44
N ALA A 126 -16.15 20.34 -2.07
CA ALA A 126 -16.92 21.53 -1.76
C ALA A 126 -17.38 21.44 -0.29
N ILE A 127 -16.66 22.15 0.59
CA ILE A 127 -17.08 22.43 1.95
C ILE A 127 -18.33 23.28 1.85
N ARG A 128 -19.51 22.66 1.90
CA ARG A 128 -20.78 23.38 2.01
C ARG A 128 -20.86 24.00 3.42
N ARG A 129 -20.71 25.32 3.52
CA ARG A 129 -21.20 26.09 4.69
C ARG A 129 -22.67 26.41 4.44
N LEU A 130 -23.53 26.04 5.39
CA LEU A 130 -24.95 26.37 5.38
C LEU A 130 -25.16 27.82 5.88
N PRO A 131 -25.98 28.65 5.21
CA PRO A 131 -26.50 29.89 5.81
C PRO A 131 -27.68 29.59 6.75
N ARG A 132 -27.80 30.43 7.79
CA ARG A 132 -28.80 30.38 8.87
C ARG A 132 -30.20 30.76 8.39
#